data_AF-A0A060LYY2-F1
#
_entry.id   AF-A0A060LYY2-F1
#
_cell.length_a   1.000
_cell.length_b   1.000
_cell.length_c   1.000
_cell.angle_alpha   90.00
_cell.angle_beta   90.00
_cell.angle_gamma   90.00
#
_symmetry.space_group_name_H-M   'P 1'
#
loop_
_entity.id
_entity.type
_entity.pdbx_description
1 polymer ?
#
loop_
_entity_poly.entity_id
_entity_poly.type
_entity_poly.pdbx_seq_one_letter_code
_entity_poly.pdbx_strand_id
1 'polypeptide(L)'
;MKPSHYESKIDPLTYMKANMSQANYEGFLIGNVIKYVTRYPKKNGLEDLKKAADYLNKAIEMHEKDTKIDAGWMRTTFERADKQFEGEKL
;
A
#
# COMPACT_ATOMS: atom_id res chain seq x y z
N MET A 1 -2.73 39.41 19.53
CA MET A 1 -1.79 38.30 19.33
C MET A 1 -2.40 37.32 18.34
N LYS A 2 -1.78 37.08 17.18
CA LYS A 2 -2.20 36.02 16.26
C LYS A 2 -1.54 34.72 16.72
N PRO A 3 -2.26 33.61 16.93
CA PRO A 3 -1.61 32.37 17.31
C PRO A 3 -0.75 31.89 16.13
N SER A 4 0.53 31.64 16.39
CA SER A 4 1.43 30.91 15.50
C SER A 4 0.78 29.55 15.22
N HIS A 5 0.40 29.30 13.96
CA HIS A 5 -0.29 28.07 13.55
C HIS A 5 0.67 27.20 12.76
N TYR A 6 1.24 26.22 13.48
CA TYR A 6 1.86 24.98 13.01
C TYR A 6 2.86 25.10 11.85
N GLU A 7 4.10 25.44 12.19
CA GLU A 7 5.28 25.31 11.32
C GLU A 7 5.81 23.88 11.17
N SER A 8 5.05 22.86 11.57
CA SER A 8 5.31 21.47 11.22
C SER A 8 4.27 21.02 10.20
N LYS A 9 4.54 21.25 8.91
CA LYS A 9 3.77 20.68 7.80
C LYS A 9 4.06 19.17 7.67
N ILE A 10 3.75 18.40 8.71
CA ILE A 10 3.72 16.96 8.60
C ILE A 10 2.48 16.63 7.79
N ASP A 11 2.67 15.95 6.65
CA ASP A 11 1.55 15.49 5.85
C ASP A 11 0.65 14.56 6.70
N PRO A 12 -0.68 14.75 6.71
CA PRO A 12 -1.58 13.94 7.53
C PRO A 12 -1.42 12.43 7.30
N LEU A 13 -1.13 12.00 6.08
CA LEU A 13 -0.91 10.59 5.77
C LEU A 13 0.34 10.06 6.46
N THR A 14 1.42 10.84 6.46
CA THR A 14 2.68 10.53 7.16
C THR A 14 2.46 10.46 8.67
N TYR A 15 1.70 11.41 9.22
CA TYR A 15 1.34 11.40 10.63
C TYR A 15 0.54 10.15 11.01
N MET A 16 -0.49 9.80 10.25
CA MET A 16 -1.31 8.62 10.50
C MET A 16 -0.49 7.34 10.39
N LYS A 17 0.38 7.24 9.38
CA LYS A 17 1.27 6.08 9.20
C LYS A 17 2.23 5.89 10.39
N ALA A 18 2.74 6.99 10.97
CA ALA A 18 3.67 6.94 12.09
C ALA A 18 2.99 6.61 13.43
N ASN A 19 1.68 6.89 13.56
CA ASN A 19 0.96 6.79 14.85
C ASN A 19 -0.06 5.64 14.90
N MET A 20 -0.25 4.87 13.82
CA MET A 20 -1.20 3.77 13.75
C MET A 20 -0.50 2.42 13.64
N SER A 21 -1.15 1.36 14.14
CA SER A 21 -0.75 -0.01 13.79
C SER A 21 -0.92 -0.24 12.28
N GLN A 22 -0.22 -1.24 11.73
CA GLN A 22 -0.30 -1.58 10.30
C GLN A 22 -1.76 -1.83 9.86
N ALA A 23 -2.51 -2.61 10.65
CA ALA A 23 -3.92 -2.89 10.39
C ALA A 23 -4.81 -1.62 10.44
N ASN A 24 -4.56 -0.71 11.38
CA ASN A 24 -5.33 0.53 11.49
C ASN A 24 -5.01 1.49 10.34
N TYR A 25 -3.75 1.57 9.92
CA TYR A 25 -3.34 2.38 8.79
C TYR A 25 -3.92 1.83 7.47
N GLU A 26 -3.90 0.52 7.26
CA GLU A 26 -4.57 -0.13 6.15
C GLU A 26 -6.07 0.17 6.15
N GLY A 27 -6.74 0.01 7.29
CA GLY A 27 -8.16 0.37 7.44
C GLY A 27 -8.45 1.84 7.09
N PHE A 28 -7.56 2.76 7.46
CA PHE A 28 -7.64 4.16 7.05
C PHE A 28 -7.52 4.33 5.53
N LEU A 29 -6.59 3.65 4.87
CA LEU A 29 -6.44 3.70 3.41
C LEU A 29 -7.71 3.17 2.71
N ILE A 30 -8.18 1.98 3.10
CA ILE A 30 -9.39 1.36 2.53
C ILE A 30 -10.64 2.22 2.76
N GLY A 31 -10.80 2.80 3.95
CA GLY A 31 -11.88 3.73 4.24
C GLY A 31 -11.87 4.96 3.32
N ASN A 32 -10.68 5.47 2.98
CA ASN A 32 -10.55 6.56 2.01
C ASN A 32 -10.93 6.11 0.59
N VAL A 33 -10.52 4.92 0.15
CA VAL A 33 -10.95 4.37 -1.15
C VAL A 33 -12.47 4.33 -1.23
N ILE A 34 -13.15 3.72 -0.25
CA ILE A 34 -14.62 3.63 -0.21
C ILE A 34 -15.26 5.02 -0.22
N LYS A 35 -14.75 5.96 0.60
CA LYS A 35 -15.24 7.34 0.64
C LYS A 35 -15.18 8.02 -0.72
N TYR A 36 -14.07 7.89 -1.46
CA TYR A 36 -13.93 8.59 -2.73
C TYR A 36 -14.69 7.88 -3.86
N VAL A 37 -14.76 6.55 -3.87
CA VAL A 37 -15.57 5.77 -4.83
C VAL A 37 -17.07 5.99 -4.62
N THR A 38 -17.55 6.18 -3.40
CA THR A 38 -18.98 6.46 -3.16
C THR A 38 -19.35 7.92 -3.44
N ARG A 39 -18.37 8.83 -3.33
CA ARG A 39 -18.59 10.28 -3.44
C ARG A 39 -18.46 10.83 -4.86
N TYR A 40 -17.63 10.21 -5.71
CA TYR A 40 -17.33 10.76 -7.03
C TYR A 40 -18.56 11.14 -7.88
N PRO A 41 -19.69 10.39 -7.90
CA PRO A 41 -20.82 10.72 -8.76
C PRO A 41 -21.54 12.01 -8.32
N LYS A 42 -21.36 12.42 -7.06
CA LYS A 42 -22.13 13.49 -6.41
C LYS A 42 -21.30 14.75 -6.11
N LYS A 43 -19.97 14.69 -6.25
CA LYS A 43 -19.09 15.78 -5.81
C LYS A 43 -18.03 16.16 -6.84
N ASN A 44 -16.89 15.46 -6.85
CA ASN A 44 -15.70 15.91 -7.59
C ASN A 44 -15.36 15.04 -8.81
N GLY A 45 -16.24 14.10 -9.20
CA GLY A 45 -16.06 13.26 -10.37
C GLY A 45 -14.68 12.59 -10.44
N LEU A 46 -13.99 12.77 -11.56
CA LEU A 46 -12.69 12.16 -11.84
C LEU A 46 -11.63 12.42 -10.75
N GLU A 47 -11.64 13.58 -10.09
CA GLU A 47 -10.65 13.88 -9.04
C GLU A 47 -10.78 12.95 -7.84
N ASP A 48 -12.00 12.57 -7.48
CA ASP A 48 -12.22 11.62 -6.39
C ASP A 48 -11.77 10.21 -6.81
N LEU A 49 -12.01 9.81 -8.07
CA LEU A 49 -11.49 8.53 -8.58
C LEU A 49 -9.95 8.47 -8.55
N LYS A 50 -9.27 9.56 -8.93
CA LYS A 50 -7.81 9.65 -8.82
C LYS A 50 -7.33 9.53 -7.38
N LYS A 51 -8.01 10.20 -6.43
CA LYS A 51 -7.71 10.06 -4.99
C LYS A 51 -7.92 8.61 -4.52
N ALA A 52 -9.01 7.96 -4.92
CA ALA A 52 -9.25 6.56 -4.60
C ALA A 52 -8.11 5.66 -5.08
N ALA A 53 -7.65 5.86 -6.32
CA ALA A 53 -6.50 5.12 -6.86
C ALA A 53 -5.22 5.38 -6.05
N ASP A 54 -4.94 6.62 -5.65
CA ASP A 54 -3.76 6.95 -4.84
C ASP A 54 -3.75 6.25 -3.48
N TYR A 55 -4.92 6.09 -2.84
CA TYR A 55 -5.05 5.36 -1.57
C TYR A 55 -4.94 3.85 -1.77
N LEU A 56 -5.52 3.31 -2.85
CA LEU A 56 -5.42 1.90 -3.19
C LEU A 56 -3.98 1.48 -3.48
N ASN A 57 -3.24 2.28 -4.26
CA ASN A 57 -1.83 2.03 -4.56
C ASN A 57 -0.97 1.95 -3.29
N LYS A 58 -1.24 2.80 -2.30
CA LYS A 58 -0.53 2.77 -1.01
C LYS A 58 -0.82 1.52 -0.21
N ALA A 59 -2.06 1.00 -0.27
CA ALA A 59 -2.40 -0.26 0.36
C ALA A 59 -1.68 -1.43 -0.33
N ILE A 60 -1.63 -1.44 -1.66
CA ILE A 60 -0.86 -2.42 -2.45
C ILE A 60 0.62 -2.40 -2.06
N GLU A 61 1.24 -1.21 -2.00
CA GLU A 61 2.64 -1.05 -1.59
C GLU A 61 2.95 -1.63 -0.20
N MET A 62 1.97 -1.66 0.71
CA MET A 62 2.16 -2.30 2.03
C MET A 62 2.31 -3.81 1.88
N HIS A 63 1.46 -4.44 1.08
CA HIS A 63 1.47 -5.89 0.85
C HIS A 63 2.66 -6.35 -0.02
N GLU A 64 3.07 -5.55 -1.00
CA GLU A 64 4.25 -5.86 -1.83
C GLU A 64 5.57 -5.78 -1.05
N LYS A 65 5.66 -4.89 -0.05
CA LYS A 65 6.84 -4.79 0.83
C LYS A 65 6.96 -6.02 1.73
N ASP A 66 5.84 -6.57 2.17
CA ASP A 66 5.81 -7.82 2.91
C ASP A 66 6.27 -9.01 2.03
N THR A 67 6.08 -8.93 0.71
CA THR A 67 6.49 -10.01 -0.22
C THR A 67 8.00 -10.04 -0.52
N LYS A 68 8.73 -8.92 -0.36
CA LYS A 68 10.17 -8.89 -0.67
C LYS A 68 11.06 -9.61 0.34
N ILE A 69 10.55 -9.92 1.53
CA ILE A 69 11.28 -10.70 2.55
C ILE A 69 11.26 -12.20 2.23
N ASP A 70 10.32 -12.67 1.39
CA ASP A 70 10.09 -14.10 1.15
C ASP A 70 10.62 -14.63 -0.20
N ALA A 71 11.11 -13.76 -1.08
CA ALA A 71 11.66 -14.16 -2.38
C ALA A 71 13.02 -14.89 -2.31
N GLY A 72 13.60 -15.04 -1.10
CA GLY A 72 14.85 -15.77 -0.87
C GLY A 72 14.66 -17.29 -0.74
N TRP A 73 13.57 -17.73 -0.10
CA TRP A 73 13.27 -19.15 0.06
C TRP A 73 12.59 -19.74 -1.19
N MET A 74 11.80 -18.95 -1.91
CA MET A 74 11.22 -19.40 -3.18
C MET A 74 12.28 -19.59 -4.26
N ARG A 75 13.28 -18.69 -4.38
CA ARG A 75 14.37 -18.82 -5.37
C ARG A 75 15.19 -20.11 -5.20
N THR A 76 15.54 -20.45 -3.96
CA THR A 76 16.29 -21.68 -3.66
C THR A 76 15.47 -22.95 -3.93
N THR A 77 14.15 -22.88 -3.80
CA THR A 77 13.26 -24.03 -4.04
C THR A 77 13.07 -24.29 -5.54
N PHE A 78 12.91 -23.24 -6.35
CA PHE A 78 12.77 -23.38 -7.81
C PHE A 78 14.09 -23.77 -8.51
N GLU A 79 15.24 -23.23 -8.09
CA GLU A 79 16.56 -23.64 -8.62
C GLU A 79 16.88 -25.14 -8.36
N ARG A 80 16.35 -25.69 -7.26
CA ARG A 80 16.49 -27.12 -6.94
C ARG A 80 15.58 -28.00 -7.79
N ALA A 81 14.37 -27.53 -8.10
CA ALA A 81 13.43 -28.23 -8.96
C ALA A 81 13.96 -28.32 -10.40
N ASP A 82 14.48 -27.22 -10.95
CA ASP A 82 15.03 -27.22 -12.33
C ASP A 82 16.23 -28.16 -12.49
N LYS A 83 17.12 -28.23 -11.48
CA LYS A 83 18.24 -29.20 -11.48
C LYS A 83 17.77 -30.66 -11.40
N GLN A 84 16.62 -30.92 -10.82
CA GLN A 84 16.07 -32.27 -10.71
C GLN A 84 15.45 -32.72 -12.04
N PHE A 85 14.82 -31.81 -12.79
CA PHE A 85 14.27 -32.08 -14.13
C PHE A 85 15.35 -32.24 -15.22
N GLU A 86 16.50 -31.55 -15.10
CA GLU A 86 17.62 -31.73 -16.05
C GLU A 86 18.38 -33.06 -15.83
N GLY A 87 18.34 -33.62 -14.63
CA GLY A 87 18.97 -34.91 -14.30
C GLY A 87 18.20 -36.15 -14.75
N GLU A 88 16.93 -36.01 -15.16
CA GLU A 88 16.06 -37.11 -15.61
C GLU A 88 16.01 -37.26 -17.15
N LYS A 89 16.66 -36.37 -17.91
CA LYS A 89 16.89 -36.57 -19.35
C LYS A 89 18.17 -37.39 -19.58
N LEU A 90 18.10 -38.69 -19.30
CA LEU A 90 19.01 -39.71 -19.84
C LEU A 90 18.33 -40.43 -21.01
#